data_AF-A0A182TFU6-F1
#
_entry.id   AF-A0A182TFU6-F1
#
_cell.length_a   1.000
_cell.length_b   1.000
_cell.length_c   1.000
_cell.angle_alpha   90.00
_cell.angle_beta   90.00
_cell.angle_gamma   90.00
#
_symmetry.space_group_name_H-M   'P 1'
#
loop_
_entity.id
_entity.type
_entity.pdbx_description
1 polymer ?
#
loop_
_entity_poly.entity_id
_entity_poly.type
_entity_poly.pdbx_seq_one_letter_code
_entity_poly.pdbx_strand_id
1 'polypeptide(L)'
;MTTVPLGAPCVEKCPEKYDLYQPAGSALHRQIAADELREEPAIVEQALEQMRDWIAKNPAIHACRTDASFLLRFLRVRKFSHLAACETLERYLVSRQRFPAWYSKLDTAEPWVQVMIDSEFVVPLGRDELGRVVYLVRYANLDIDRFEVTDQIRFFTMVFETICHDELNQIAGLVCVFDETNVPMRAFAQWSLTDIKNYIDCVTKALPLRVKEVHVVNLPLFGAAVSEWIMSCCSEKLRSRLKCYRSMDEFAGKCNLLSLLPKEYYGGKQEAMDLKRQLRESLDRCRNIILALDDMKVDEKRCLLVKSQTKPGGDEGMIGSFRKYPSPAHQLFCLISCTAFDCVSVLSSYVSSTSAKCSLSRGFLNWRFLLANFFRFGSSGFFGPWSCIDRMPCFSRYSSIFASSMASTVTARHSFWKSSSTWKLAVRSL
;
A
#
# COMPACT_ATOMS: atom_id res chain seq x y z
N MET A 1 -13.05 -5.47 31.58
CA MET A 1 -12.23 -4.46 32.27
C MET A 1 -12.22 -3.24 31.38
N THR A 2 -12.74 -2.10 31.82
CA THR A 2 -12.67 -0.84 31.06
C THR A 2 -11.20 -0.43 30.96
N THR A 3 -10.63 -0.44 29.76
CA THR A 3 -9.26 0.03 29.53
C THR A 3 -9.21 1.52 29.78
N VAL A 4 -8.47 1.95 30.80
CA VAL A 4 -8.28 3.37 31.10
C VAL A 4 -7.54 4.01 29.90
N PRO A 5 -8.09 5.08 29.29
CA PRO A 5 -7.39 5.80 28.22
C PRO A 5 -6.05 6.35 28.72
N LEU A 6 -5.01 6.25 27.90
CA LEU A 6 -3.73 6.87 28.22
C LEU A 6 -3.91 8.40 28.26
N GLY A 7 -3.09 9.08 29.07
CA GLY A 7 -3.12 10.53 29.17
C GLY A 7 -2.74 11.22 27.86
N ALA A 8 -3.21 12.45 27.66
CA ALA A 8 -2.76 13.28 26.55
C ALA A 8 -1.25 13.60 26.73
N PRO A 9 -0.41 13.38 25.70
CA PRO A 9 1.01 13.68 25.75
C PRO A 9 1.27 15.20 25.71
N CYS A 10 2.40 15.62 26.29
CA CYS A 10 2.89 16.99 26.14
C CYS A 10 3.43 17.23 24.72
N VAL A 11 3.08 18.37 24.13
CA VAL A 11 3.57 18.82 22.80
C VAL A 11 4.51 20.02 22.89
N GLU A 12 4.91 20.40 24.11
CA GLU A 12 5.91 21.43 24.31
C GLU A 12 7.24 20.98 23.70
N LYS A 13 7.84 21.92 22.97
CA LYS A 13 9.06 21.68 22.22
C LYS A 13 10.25 21.36 23.13
N CYS A 14 10.30 22.00 24.30
CA CYS A 14 11.36 21.86 25.30
C CYS A 14 10.72 21.82 26.71
N PRO A 15 10.13 20.71 27.13
CA PRO A 15 9.56 20.59 28.48
C PRO A 15 10.67 20.64 29.54
N GLU A 16 10.31 21.01 30.77
CA GLU A 16 11.28 21.07 31.90
C GLU A 16 11.91 19.71 32.22
N LYS A 17 11.16 18.62 31.98
CA LYS A 17 11.59 17.25 32.26
C LYS A 17 11.19 16.32 31.13
N TYR A 18 12.12 15.47 30.74
CA TYR A 18 11.88 14.37 29.82
C TYR A 18 11.59 13.07 30.56
N ASP A 19 10.79 12.22 29.94
CA ASP A 19 10.60 10.83 30.30
C ASP A 19 11.86 9.99 30.01
N LEU A 20 12.08 9.00 30.87
CA LEU A 20 13.22 8.09 30.79
C LEU A 20 12.92 6.95 29.81
N TYR A 21 13.95 6.54 29.07
CA TYR A 21 13.89 5.35 28.24
C TYR A 21 13.73 4.09 29.12
N GLN A 22 12.87 3.18 28.67
CA GLN A 22 12.75 1.85 29.24
C GLN A 22 12.89 0.83 28.09
N PRO A 23 13.79 -0.16 28.20
CA PRO A 23 13.88 -1.23 27.22
C PRO A 23 12.61 -2.08 27.19
N ALA A 24 12.34 -2.68 26.03
CA ALA A 24 11.20 -3.57 25.86
C ALA A 24 11.21 -4.72 26.88
N GLY A 25 10.05 -4.99 27.50
CA GLY A 25 9.91 -6.03 28.53
C GLY A 25 10.13 -7.46 28.01
N SER A 26 9.85 -7.71 26.73
CA SER A 26 9.99 -9.03 26.11
C SER A 26 11.43 -9.30 25.63
N ALA A 27 11.98 -10.47 26.00
CA ALA A 27 13.33 -10.88 25.58
C ALA A 27 13.48 -11.00 24.06
N LEU A 28 12.48 -11.59 23.38
CA LEU A 28 12.45 -11.68 21.91
C LEU A 28 12.56 -10.29 21.27
N HIS A 29 11.83 -9.31 21.79
CA HIS A 29 11.83 -7.96 21.22
C HIS A 29 13.16 -7.25 21.50
N ARG A 30 13.76 -7.42 22.69
CA ARG A 30 15.12 -6.89 22.94
C ARG A 30 16.15 -7.45 21.96
N GLN A 31 16.07 -8.73 21.65
CA GLN A 31 16.93 -9.36 20.65
C GLN A 31 16.71 -8.76 19.25
N ILE A 32 15.45 -8.63 18.80
CA ILE A 32 15.14 -8.00 17.51
C ILE A 32 15.63 -6.54 17.46
N ALA A 33 15.48 -5.79 18.56
CA ALA A 33 15.92 -4.41 18.66
C ALA A 33 17.44 -4.29 18.50
N ALA A 34 18.21 -5.15 19.17
CA ALA A 34 19.66 -5.22 19.01
C ALA A 34 20.06 -5.62 17.57
N ASP A 35 19.55 -6.76 17.10
CA ASP A 35 20.01 -7.39 15.85
C ASP A 35 19.60 -6.59 14.59
N GLU A 36 18.37 -6.07 14.56
CA GLU A 36 17.82 -5.45 13.35
C GLU A 36 17.85 -3.92 13.37
N LEU A 37 17.77 -3.31 14.56
CA LEU A 37 17.61 -1.86 14.73
C LEU A 37 18.88 -1.18 15.21
N ARG A 38 19.84 -1.95 15.73
CA ARG A 38 21.03 -1.42 16.43
C ARG A 38 20.63 -0.64 17.68
N GLU A 39 19.53 -1.05 18.34
CA GLU A 39 19.09 -0.45 19.59
C GLU A 39 19.92 -1.01 20.74
N GLU A 40 20.98 -0.30 21.10
CA GLU A 40 21.83 -0.63 22.26
C GLU A 40 21.59 0.37 23.39
N PRO A 41 21.43 -0.05 24.66
CA PRO A 41 21.14 0.86 25.77
C PRO A 41 22.08 2.07 25.86
N ALA A 42 23.36 1.88 25.51
CA ALA A 42 24.37 2.94 25.53
C ALA A 42 24.11 4.07 24.51
N ILE A 43 23.42 3.80 23.40
CA ILE A 43 23.19 4.80 22.34
C ILE A 43 21.81 5.43 22.40
N VAL A 44 20.84 4.81 23.07
CA VAL A 44 19.44 5.24 23.01
C VAL A 44 19.27 6.63 23.61
N GLU A 45 19.83 6.87 24.80
CA GLU A 45 19.73 8.16 25.49
C GLU A 45 20.37 9.28 24.65
N GLN A 46 21.58 9.03 24.14
CA GLN A 46 22.27 9.97 23.26
C GLN A 46 21.46 10.28 21.99
N ALA A 47 20.85 9.27 21.35
CA ALA A 47 20.06 9.46 20.14
C ALA A 47 18.77 10.27 20.42
N LEU A 48 18.13 10.04 21.57
CA LEU A 48 16.98 10.81 22.02
C LEU A 48 17.34 12.26 22.30
N GLU A 49 18.44 12.51 23.01
CA GLU A 49 18.96 13.84 23.27
C GLU A 49 19.26 14.59 21.98
N GLN A 50 19.98 13.98 21.04
CA GLN A 50 20.27 14.58 19.74
C GLN A 50 19.00 14.95 18.97
N MET A 51 17.98 14.08 18.98
CA MET A 51 16.71 14.35 18.30
C MET A 51 15.93 15.47 18.97
N ARG A 52 15.90 15.53 20.31
CA ARG A 52 15.31 16.63 21.09
C ARG A 52 16.03 17.95 20.81
N ASP A 53 17.35 17.94 20.80
CA ASP A 53 18.20 19.09 20.47
C ASP A 53 17.93 19.61 19.05
N TRP A 54 17.82 18.71 18.08
CA TRP A 54 17.48 19.04 16.71
C TRP A 54 16.08 19.67 16.62
N ILE A 55 15.09 19.08 17.30
CA ILE A 55 13.73 19.64 17.37
C ILE A 55 13.79 21.06 17.93
N ALA A 56 14.41 21.25 19.11
CA ALA A 56 14.54 22.54 19.80
C ALA A 56 15.11 23.64 18.89
N LYS A 57 16.21 23.32 18.18
CA LYS A 57 16.94 24.24 17.30
C LYS A 57 16.25 24.47 15.94
N ASN A 58 15.34 23.60 15.52
CA ASN A 58 14.67 23.72 14.23
C ASN A 58 13.59 24.83 14.25
N PRO A 59 13.76 25.94 13.50
CA PRO A 59 12.82 27.06 13.51
C PRO A 59 11.51 26.77 12.75
N ALA A 60 11.43 25.67 11.99
CA ALA A 60 10.20 25.25 11.35
C ALA A 60 9.25 24.57 12.34
N ILE A 61 9.76 23.91 13.39
CA ILE A 61 8.93 23.19 14.35
C ILE A 61 8.47 24.14 15.45
N HIS A 62 7.16 24.35 15.56
CA HIS A 62 6.55 25.21 16.57
C HIS A 62 6.10 24.40 17.80
N ALA A 63 5.48 23.25 17.60
CA ALA A 63 5.03 22.34 18.65
C ALA A 63 5.23 20.89 18.20
N CYS A 64 5.80 20.05 19.07
CA CYS A 64 6.10 18.67 18.76
C CYS A 64 6.25 17.86 20.04
N ARG A 65 5.71 16.65 20.05
CA ARG A 65 5.97 15.69 21.12
C ARG A 65 7.46 15.35 21.16
N THR A 66 8.03 15.37 22.35
CA THR A 66 9.44 15.06 22.60
C THR A 66 9.63 13.92 23.59
N ASP A 67 8.55 13.22 23.91
CA ASP A 67 8.58 12.04 24.76
C ASP A 67 9.33 10.87 24.09
N ALA A 68 10.05 10.07 24.89
CA ALA A 68 10.86 8.97 24.41
C ALA A 68 10.02 7.96 23.61
N SER A 69 8.81 7.63 24.09
CA SER A 69 7.91 6.68 23.40
C SER A 69 7.52 7.12 21.99
N PHE A 70 7.45 8.43 21.75
CA PHE A 70 7.16 9.02 20.45
C PHE A 70 8.39 9.08 19.56
N LEU A 71 9.51 9.63 20.06
CA LEU A 71 10.73 9.80 19.28
C LEU A 71 11.36 8.46 18.88
N LEU A 72 11.29 7.44 19.74
CA LEU A 72 11.78 6.09 19.44
C LEU A 72 11.12 5.49 18.20
N ARG A 73 9.88 5.85 17.86
CA ARG A 73 9.21 5.36 16.64
C ARG A 73 10.06 5.68 15.40
N PHE A 74 10.55 6.91 15.32
CA PHE A 74 11.33 7.43 14.21
C PHE A 74 12.77 6.91 14.23
N LEU A 75 13.37 6.81 15.41
CA LEU A 75 14.70 6.21 15.57
C LEU A 75 14.69 4.73 15.15
N ARG A 76 13.73 3.95 15.65
CA ARG A 76 13.59 2.52 15.35
C ARG A 76 13.32 2.25 13.87
N VAL A 77 12.39 2.96 13.23
CA VAL A 77 12.10 2.76 11.79
C VAL A 77 13.31 3.10 10.89
N ARG A 78 14.22 3.96 11.38
CA ARG A 78 15.46 4.35 10.70
C ARG A 78 16.73 3.72 11.28
N LYS A 79 16.60 2.68 12.11
CA LYS A 79 17.74 1.94 12.68
C LYS A 79 18.76 2.86 13.35
N PHE A 80 18.26 3.82 14.13
CA PHE A 80 19.04 4.82 14.86
C PHE A 80 19.91 5.75 13.99
N SER A 81 19.61 5.84 12.68
CA SER A 81 20.18 6.89 11.83
C SER A 81 19.54 8.24 12.17
N HIS A 82 20.28 9.09 12.89
CA HIS A 82 19.78 10.36 13.40
C HIS A 82 19.19 11.28 12.30
N LEU A 83 19.93 11.51 11.20
CA LEU A 83 19.47 12.38 10.11
C LEU A 83 18.20 11.83 9.44
N ALA A 84 18.14 10.53 9.17
CA ALA A 84 16.98 9.91 8.54
C ALA A 84 15.76 9.91 9.48
N ALA A 85 15.97 9.77 10.79
CA ALA A 85 14.90 9.85 11.79
C ALA A 85 14.31 11.27 11.86
N CYS A 86 15.17 12.30 11.89
CA CYS A 86 14.74 13.70 11.86
C CYS A 86 13.97 14.04 10.58
N GLU A 87 14.47 13.61 9.41
CA GLU A 87 13.75 13.75 8.14
C GLU A 87 12.37 13.07 8.17
N THR A 88 12.27 11.88 8.77
CA THR A 88 10.99 11.16 8.83
C THR A 88 10.00 11.86 9.77
N LEU A 89 10.47 12.37 10.91
CA LEU A 89 9.65 13.19 11.82
C LEU A 89 9.15 14.46 11.11
N GLU A 90 10.01 15.16 10.37
CA GLU A 90 9.61 16.35 9.62
C GLU A 90 8.55 16.00 8.57
N ARG A 91 8.71 14.91 7.80
CA ARG A 91 7.69 14.42 6.86
C ARG A 91 6.38 14.10 7.55
N TYR A 92 6.44 13.45 8.70
CA TYR A 92 5.27 13.12 9.51
C TYR A 92 4.49 14.39 9.90
N LEU A 93 5.17 15.40 10.45
CA LEU A 93 4.54 16.68 10.83
C LEU A 93 3.93 17.39 9.61
N VAL A 94 4.66 17.46 8.49
CA VAL A 94 4.17 18.08 7.25
C VAL A 94 2.97 17.33 6.68
N SER A 95 3.01 15.99 6.61
CA SER A 95 1.90 15.19 6.09
C SER A 95 0.61 15.41 6.89
N ARG A 96 0.69 15.50 8.23
CA ARG A 96 -0.46 15.80 9.08
C ARG A 96 -1.10 17.15 8.76
N GLN A 97 -0.30 18.17 8.47
CA GLN A 97 -0.80 19.50 8.11
C GLN A 97 -1.26 19.62 6.66
N ARG A 98 -0.62 18.90 5.74
CA ARG A 98 -0.94 18.93 4.31
C ARG A 98 -2.23 18.19 3.99
N PHE A 99 -2.56 17.14 4.76
CA PHE A 99 -3.76 16.33 4.57
C PHE A 99 -4.68 16.36 5.79
N PRO A 100 -5.24 17.53 6.17
CA PRO A 100 -6.04 17.66 7.39
C PRO A 100 -7.32 16.80 7.36
N ALA A 101 -7.88 16.53 6.18
CA ALA A 101 -9.01 15.62 6.01
C ALA A 101 -8.71 14.20 6.54
N TRP A 102 -7.45 13.76 6.45
CA TRP A 102 -7.00 12.43 6.85
C TRP A 102 -6.54 12.38 8.31
N TYR A 103 -5.95 13.47 8.81
CA TYR A 103 -5.22 13.46 10.10
C TYR A 103 -5.89 14.24 11.23
N SER A 104 -6.77 15.21 10.93
CA SER A 104 -7.35 16.08 11.94
C SER A 104 -8.63 15.50 12.56
N LYS A 105 -8.83 15.80 13.85
CA LYS A 105 -10.01 15.42 14.65
C LYS A 105 -10.31 13.93 14.56
N LEU A 106 -9.28 13.12 14.75
CA LEU A 106 -9.40 11.66 14.76
C LEU A 106 -9.84 11.19 16.15
N ASP A 107 -11.14 11.33 16.44
CA ASP A 107 -11.71 10.79 17.67
C ASP A 107 -12.19 9.35 17.45
N THR A 108 -11.54 8.40 18.15
CA THR A 108 -11.88 6.99 18.07
C THR A 108 -13.22 6.66 18.71
N ALA A 109 -13.78 7.54 19.55
CA ALA A 109 -15.09 7.33 20.20
C ALA A 109 -16.28 7.70 19.30
N GLU A 110 -16.04 8.24 18.11
CA GLU A 110 -17.10 8.57 17.17
C GLU A 110 -17.92 7.32 16.78
N PRO A 111 -19.27 7.39 16.71
CA PRO A 111 -20.11 6.22 16.47
C PRO A 111 -19.79 5.45 15.19
N TRP A 112 -19.33 6.15 14.15
CA TRP A 112 -18.98 5.54 12.88
C TRP A 112 -17.76 4.61 12.96
N VAL A 113 -16.85 4.85 13.91
CA VAL A 113 -15.69 4.00 14.17
C VAL A 113 -16.15 2.62 14.65
N GLN A 114 -17.14 2.59 15.54
CA GLN A 114 -17.72 1.33 16.03
C GLN A 114 -18.35 0.52 14.87
N VAL A 115 -19.01 1.19 13.93
CA VAL A 115 -19.58 0.53 12.74
C VAL A 115 -18.48 -0.11 11.88
N MET A 116 -17.34 0.56 11.68
CA MET A 116 -16.21 -0.03 10.94
C MET A 116 -15.54 -1.21 11.66
N ILE A 117 -15.52 -1.18 13.00
CA ILE A 117 -15.04 -2.31 13.81
C ILE A 117 -16.03 -3.48 13.70
N ASP A 118 -17.33 -3.21 13.83
CA ASP A 118 -18.38 -4.22 13.80
C ASP A 118 -18.53 -4.89 12.44
N SER A 119 -18.23 -4.16 11.36
CA SER A 119 -18.17 -4.74 10.02
C SER A 119 -16.97 -5.66 9.82
N GLU A 120 -15.98 -5.67 10.73
CA GLU A 120 -14.73 -6.42 10.58
C GLU A 120 -13.98 -6.07 9.28
N PHE A 121 -14.03 -4.78 8.89
CA PHE A 121 -13.25 -4.27 7.76
C PHE A 121 -11.74 -4.37 8.02
N VAL A 122 -11.31 -4.09 9.26
CA VAL A 122 -9.93 -4.27 9.74
C VAL A 122 -9.96 -5.08 11.02
N VAL A 123 -9.14 -6.13 11.12
CA VAL A 123 -9.15 -7.09 12.22
C VAL A 123 -7.73 -7.32 12.75
N PRO A 124 -7.45 -7.08 14.04
CA PRO A 124 -6.15 -7.37 14.64
C PRO A 124 -6.05 -8.87 14.95
N LEU A 125 -5.27 -9.63 14.18
CA LEU A 125 -5.13 -11.08 14.36
C LEU A 125 -4.17 -11.47 15.50
N GLY A 126 -3.54 -10.49 16.16
CA GLY A 126 -2.60 -10.71 17.25
C GLY A 126 -1.14 -10.69 16.77
N ARG A 127 -0.27 -11.46 17.43
CA ARG A 127 1.16 -11.54 17.11
C ARG A 127 1.54 -12.92 16.62
N ASP A 128 2.39 -12.97 15.60
CA ASP A 128 2.99 -14.22 15.15
C ASP A 128 4.18 -14.66 16.00
N GLU A 129 4.74 -15.83 15.69
CA GLU A 129 5.88 -16.42 16.38
C GLU A 129 7.16 -15.57 16.31
N LEU A 130 7.23 -14.62 15.36
CA LEU A 130 8.33 -13.68 15.21
C LEU A 130 8.08 -12.36 15.97
N GLY A 131 7.01 -12.29 16.76
CA GLY A 131 6.62 -11.12 17.57
C GLY A 131 5.94 -10.00 16.78
N ARG A 132 5.74 -10.19 15.46
CA ARG A 132 5.17 -9.17 14.57
C ARG A 132 3.66 -9.13 14.78
N VAL A 133 3.08 -7.93 14.80
CA VAL A 133 1.62 -7.82 14.82
C VAL A 133 1.05 -8.09 13.44
N VAL A 134 -0.07 -8.81 13.38
CA VAL A 134 -0.73 -9.21 12.14
C VAL A 134 -2.10 -8.55 12.08
N TYR A 135 -2.39 -7.88 10.98
CA TYR A 135 -3.70 -7.30 10.70
C TYR A 135 -4.28 -7.87 9.42
N LEU A 136 -5.57 -8.18 9.45
CA LEU A 136 -6.37 -8.58 8.30
C LEU A 136 -7.26 -7.43 7.87
N VAL A 137 -7.30 -7.15 6.57
CA VAL A 137 -8.19 -6.18 5.93
C VAL A 137 -9.12 -6.93 4.98
N ARG A 138 -10.42 -6.70 5.11
CA ARG A 138 -11.46 -7.35 4.29
C ARG A 138 -12.33 -6.30 3.63
N TYR A 139 -11.97 -5.86 2.42
CA TYR A 139 -12.69 -4.80 1.73
C TYR A 139 -14.15 -5.14 1.39
N ALA A 140 -14.48 -6.42 1.25
CA ALA A 140 -15.86 -6.86 0.97
C ALA A 140 -16.84 -6.52 2.09
N ASN A 141 -16.32 -6.31 3.30
CA ASN A 141 -17.11 -5.97 4.48
C ASN A 141 -17.32 -4.46 4.67
N LEU A 142 -16.66 -3.63 3.86
CA LEU A 142 -16.84 -2.20 3.92
C LEU A 142 -18.18 -1.82 3.28
N ASP A 143 -19.01 -1.10 4.02
CA ASP A 143 -20.20 -0.44 3.47
C ASP A 143 -19.77 0.80 2.67
N ILE A 144 -19.45 0.57 1.40
CA ILE A 144 -18.95 1.62 0.50
C ILE A 144 -20.00 2.65 0.10
N ASP A 145 -21.29 2.38 0.34
CA ASP A 145 -22.36 3.36 0.09
C ASP A 145 -22.46 4.34 1.26
N ARG A 146 -22.00 3.93 2.45
CA ARG A 146 -21.95 4.75 3.66
C ARG A 146 -20.62 5.46 3.88
N PHE A 147 -19.50 4.83 3.52
CA PHE A 147 -18.16 5.30 3.84
C PHE A 147 -17.36 5.69 2.61
N GLU A 148 -16.96 6.96 2.55
CA GLU A 148 -16.09 7.46 1.48
C GLU A 148 -14.63 7.07 1.71
N VAL A 149 -13.78 7.26 0.69
CA VAL A 149 -12.34 7.01 0.79
C VAL A 149 -11.71 7.78 1.95
N THR A 150 -12.15 9.02 2.19
CA THR A 150 -11.66 9.82 3.31
C THR A 150 -11.95 9.15 4.66
N ASP A 151 -13.13 8.57 4.85
CA ASP A 151 -13.47 7.86 6.10
C ASP A 151 -12.61 6.60 6.28
N GLN A 152 -12.38 5.86 5.20
CA GLN A 152 -11.49 4.70 5.18
C GLN A 152 -10.07 5.09 5.60
N ILE A 153 -9.51 6.16 5.01
CA ILE A 153 -8.16 6.66 5.33
C ILE A 153 -8.10 7.12 6.79
N ARG A 154 -9.13 7.82 7.29
CA ARG A 154 -9.21 8.27 8.69
C ARG A 154 -9.19 7.08 9.65
N PHE A 155 -9.96 6.04 9.36
CA PHE A 155 -9.98 4.81 10.16
C PHE A 155 -8.62 4.11 10.15
N PHE A 156 -8.03 3.90 8.97
CA PHE A 156 -6.69 3.33 8.88
C PHE A 156 -5.64 4.17 9.63
N THR A 157 -5.75 5.50 9.58
CA THR A 157 -4.85 6.40 10.31
C THR A 157 -4.97 6.20 11.81
N MET A 158 -6.18 6.09 12.37
CA MET A 158 -6.38 5.76 13.79
C MET A 158 -5.77 4.40 14.17
N VAL A 159 -5.95 3.39 13.32
CA VAL A 159 -5.38 2.06 13.52
C VAL A 159 -3.86 2.09 13.44
N PHE A 160 -3.27 2.78 12.46
CA PHE A 160 -1.82 2.89 12.32
C PHE A 160 -1.18 3.70 13.44
N GLU A 161 -1.79 4.79 13.91
CA GLU A 161 -1.29 5.53 15.07
C GLU A 161 -1.31 4.66 16.33
N THR A 162 -2.35 3.82 16.49
CA THR A 162 -2.44 2.82 17.57
C THR A 162 -1.32 1.77 17.44
N ILE A 163 -1.09 1.22 16.24
CA ILE A 163 -0.01 0.27 15.98
C ILE A 163 1.36 0.90 16.27
N CYS A 164 1.60 2.14 15.82
CA CYS A 164 2.86 2.84 16.02
C CYS A 164 3.08 3.25 17.48
N HIS A 165 2.04 3.34 18.29
CA HIS A 165 2.18 3.66 19.70
C HIS A 165 2.77 2.49 20.51
N ASP A 166 2.40 1.25 20.19
CA ASP A 166 2.87 0.05 20.88
C ASP A 166 4.37 -0.23 20.59
N GLU A 167 5.17 -0.30 21.65
CA GLU A 167 6.62 -0.49 21.55
C GLU A 167 7.00 -1.79 20.84
N LEU A 168 6.30 -2.89 21.14
CA LEU A 168 6.62 -4.19 20.56
C LEU A 168 6.37 -4.16 19.04
N ASN A 169 5.36 -3.43 18.58
CA ASN A 169 5.09 -3.19 17.15
C ASN A 169 6.16 -2.32 16.49
N GLN A 170 6.67 -1.30 17.19
CA GLN A 170 7.81 -0.51 16.69
C GLN A 170 9.05 -1.41 16.47
N ILE A 171 9.24 -2.42 17.32
CA ILE A 171 10.42 -3.29 17.31
C ILE A 171 10.28 -4.49 16.37
N ALA A 172 9.17 -5.20 16.36
CA ALA A 172 8.97 -6.39 15.53
C ALA A 172 8.35 -6.05 14.16
N GLY A 173 7.56 -4.99 14.08
CA GLY A 173 6.89 -4.55 12.86
C GLY A 173 5.52 -5.19 12.63
N LEU A 174 4.98 -4.93 11.44
CA LEU A 174 3.61 -5.24 11.03
C LEU A 174 3.59 -6.21 9.83
N VAL A 175 2.69 -7.19 9.87
CA VAL A 175 2.27 -7.99 8.72
C VAL A 175 0.84 -7.60 8.35
N CYS A 176 0.63 -7.19 7.11
CA CYS A 176 -0.70 -6.90 6.58
C CYS A 176 -1.19 -8.06 5.73
N VAL A 177 -2.43 -8.48 5.92
CA VAL A 177 -3.12 -9.47 5.09
C VAL A 177 -4.34 -8.78 4.48
N PHE A 178 -4.43 -8.76 3.17
CA PHE A 178 -5.57 -8.25 2.41
C PHE A 178 -6.33 -9.46 1.87
N ASP A 179 -7.53 -9.69 2.38
CA ASP A 179 -8.45 -10.66 1.79
C ASP A 179 -9.37 -9.94 0.81
N GLU A 180 -9.12 -10.17 -0.48
CA GLU A 180 -9.85 -9.56 -1.59
C GLU A 180 -11.02 -10.43 -2.07
N THR A 181 -11.38 -11.46 -1.30
CA THR A 181 -12.54 -12.31 -1.57
C THR A 181 -13.81 -11.47 -1.68
N ASN A 182 -14.54 -11.60 -2.80
CA ASN A 182 -15.81 -10.92 -3.06
C ASN A 182 -15.74 -9.39 -3.02
N VAL A 183 -14.55 -8.79 -3.16
CA VAL A 183 -14.45 -7.33 -3.20
C VAL A 183 -15.08 -6.81 -4.49
N PRO A 184 -16.07 -5.91 -4.41
CA PRO A 184 -16.72 -5.41 -5.60
C PRO A 184 -15.83 -4.39 -6.30
N MET A 185 -15.82 -4.39 -7.64
CA MET A 185 -15.03 -3.43 -8.43
C MET A 185 -15.29 -1.97 -8.06
N ARG A 186 -16.52 -1.64 -7.62
CA ARG A 186 -16.88 -0.30 -7.12
C ARG A 186 -16.05 0.14 -5.90
N ALA A 187 -15.63 -0.78 -5.03
CA ALA A 187 -14.78 -0.44 -3.88
C ALA A 187 -13.40 0.07 -4.33
N PHE A 188 -12.81 -0.56 -5.34
CA PHE A 188 -11.57 -0.09 -5.96
C PHE A 188 -11.77 1.23 -6.71
N ALA A 189 -12.89 1.37 -7.43
CA ALA A 189 -13.17 2.56 -8.23
C ALA A 189 -13.46 3.83 -7.40
N GLN A 190 -13.75 3.69 -6.10
CA GLN A 190 -13.86 4.85 -5.20
C GLN A 190 -12.53 5.58 -5.02
N TRP A 191 -11.41 4.84 -5.06
CA TRP A 191 -10.08 5.39 -4.88
C TRP A 191 -9.58 6.03 -6.18
N SER A 192 -9.21 7.31 -6.12
CA SER A 192 -8.47 7.92 -7.23
C SER A 192 -7.01 7.46 -7.20
N LEU A 193 -6.36 7.41 -8.37
CA LEU A 193 -4.93 7.11 -8.46
C LEU A 193 -4.10 8.11 -7.64
N THR A 194 -4.51 9.37 -7.59
CA THR A 194 -3.85 10.39 -6.77
C THR A 194 -3.96 10.08 -5.28
N ASP A 195 -5.13 9.65 -4.81
CA ASP A 195 -5.34 9.29 -3.40
C ASP A 195 -4.49 8.07 -3.03
N ILE A 196 -4.46 7.04 -3.89
CA ILE A 196 -3.64 5.85 -3.64
C ILE A 196 -2.15 6.22 -3.58
N LYS A 197 -1.64 7.01 -4.53
CA LYS A 197 -0.24 7.44 -4.55
C LYS A 197 0.11 8.24 -3.30
N ASN A 198 -0.69 9.26 -2.98
CA ASN A 198 -0.46 10.10 -1.81
C ASN A 198 -0.52 9.29 -0.52
N TYR A 199 -1.46 8.36 -0.40
CA TYR A 199 -1.61 7.50 0.77
C TYR A 199 -0.43 6.53 0.93
N ILE A 200 0.02 5.88 -0.16
CA ILE A 200 1.24 5.06 -0.16
C ILE A 200 2.45 5.87 0.29
N ASP A 201 2.59 7.10 -0.22
CA ASP A 201 3.68 8.00 0.17
C ASP A 201 3.60 8.36 1.66
N CYS A 202 2.42 8.70 2.19
CA CYS A 202 2.23 8.96 3.61
C CYS A 202 2.60 7.74 4.47
N VAL A 203 2.09 6.55 4.13
CA VAL A 203 2.33 5.32 4.90
C VAL A 203 3.80 4.89 4.87
N THR A 204 4.49 5.06 3.73
CA THR A 204 5.85 4.54 3.57
C THR A 204 6.97 5.54 3.89
N LYS A 205 6.70 6.85 3.72
CA LYS A 205 7.71 7.89 3.87
C LYS A 205 7.55 8.71 5.14
N ALA A 206 6.33 8.84 5.67
CA ALA A 206 6.02 9.71 6.79
C ALA A 206 5.65 8.93 8.07
N LEU A 207 4.80 7.90 7.99
CA LEU A 207 4.46 7.10 9.15
C LEU A 207 5.67 6.26 9.62
N PRO A 208 5.95 6.20 10.94
CA PRO A 208 7.06 5.42 11.47
C PRO A 208 6.71 3.92 11.58
N LEU A 209 6.22 3.34 10.48
CA LEU A 209 5.71 1.98 10.43
C LEU A 209 6.72 1.01 9.79
N ARG A 210 6.98 -0.12 10.45
CA ARG A 210 7.85 -1.18 9.94
C ARG A 210 7.02 -2.30 9.33
N VAL A 211 6.54 -2.10 8.10
CA VAL A 211 5.89 -3.17 7.33
C VAL A 211 6.92 -4.27 7.06
N LYS A 212 6.64 -5.51 7.49
CA LYS A 212 7.51 -6.67 7.28
C LYS A 212 7.07 -7.47 6.08
N GLU A 213 5.77 -7.74 5.98
CA GLU A 213 5.16 -8.49 4.88
C GLU A 213 3.78 -7.92 4.54
N VAL A 214 3.42 -8.02 3.27
CA VAL A 214 2.08 -7.69 2.76
C VAL A 214 1.59 -8.90 1.98
N HIS A 215 0.52 -9.52 2.45
CA HIS A 215 -0.07 -10.69 1.82
C HIS A 215 -1.38 -10.29 1.17
N VAL A 216 -1.56 -10.64 -0.10
CA VAL A 216 -2.82 -10.41 -0.83
C VAL A 216 -3.40 -11.77 -1.17
N VAL A 217 -4.62 -12.03 -0.72
CA VAL A 217 -5.32 -13.31 -0.87
C VAL A 217 -6.55 -13.09 -1.73
N ASN A 218 -6.84 -14.02 -2.64
CA ASN A 218 -8.05 -14.01 -3.46
C ASN A 218 -8.23 -12.75 -4.33
N LEU A 219 -7.12 -12.20 -4.85
CA LEU A 219 -7.15 -11.01 -5.71
C LEU A 219 -8.00 -11.27 -6.97
N PRO A 220 -9.08 -10.49 -7.22
CA PRO A 220 -9.90 -10.66 -8.41
C PRO A 220 -9.14 -10.23 -9.68
N LEU A 221 -9.54 -10.77 -10.84
CA LEU A 221 -8.85 -10.51 -12.12
C LEU A 221 -8.78 -9.03 -12.48
N PHE A 222 -9.84 -8.24 -12.20
CA PHE A 222 -9.81 -6.79 -12.45
C PHE A 222 -8.83 -6.07 -11.50
N GLY A 223 -8.59 -6.62 -10.31
CA GLY A 223 -7.65 -6.10 -9.32
C GLY A 223 -6.19 -6.27 -9.73
N ALA A 224 -5.89 -7.16 -10.68
CA ALA A 224 -4.52 -7.37 -11.17
C ALA A 224 -3.92 -6.11 -11.80
N ALA A 225 -4.67 -5.41 -12.65
CA ALA A 225 -4.20 -4.17 -13.30
C ALA A 225 -3.98 -3.03 -12.29
N VAL A 226 -4.90 -2.89 -11.33
CA VAL A 226 -4.75 -1.90 -10.25
C VAL A 226 -3.54 -2.24 -9.38
N SER A 227 -3.33 -3.51 -9.07
CA SER A 227 -2.19 -3.98 -8.29
C SER A 227 -0.86 -3.70 -8.99
N GLU A 228 -0.78 -3.89 -10.31
CA GLU A 228 0.42 -3.56 -11.08
C GLU A 228 0.73 -2.06 -11.05
N TRP A 229 -0.30 -1.22 -11.17
CA TRP A 229 -0.15 0.22 -11.02
C TRP A 229 0.29 0.61 -9.60
N ILE A 230 -0.31 0.03 -8.55
CA ILE A 230 0.11 0.24 -7.15
C ILE A 230 1.58 -0.16 -6.99
N MET A 231 1.98 -1.30 -7.54
CA MET A 231 3.35 -1.76 -7.49
C MET A 231 4.28 -0.77 -8.18
N SER A 232 3.89 -0.14 -9.28
CA SER A 232 4.70 0.92 -9.92
C SER A 232 4.96 2.12 -8.99
N CYS A 233 4.03 2.45 -8.09
CA CYS A 233 4.19 3.50 -7.08
C CYS A 233 5.04 3.07 -5.87
N CYS A 234 5.13 1.76 -5.61
CA CYS A 234 5.87 1.21 -4.48
C CYS A 234 7.39 1.17 -4.74
N SER A 235 8.18 1.44 -3.69
CA SER A 235 9.64 1.18 -3.73
C SER A 235 9.95 -0.30 -3.90
N GLU A 236 11.12 -0.63 -4.45
CA GLU A 236 11.58 -2.02 -4.63
C GLU A 236 11.57 -2.81 -3.31
N LYS A 237 11.95 -2.15 -2.21
CA LYS A 237 11.85 -2.71 -0.85
C LYS A 237 10.41 -3.10 -0.48
N LEU A 238 9.42 -2.27 -0.79
CA LEU A 238 8.02 -2.61 -0.52
C LEU A 238 7.51 -3.72 -1.46
N ARG A 239 7.89 -3.67 -2.75
CA ARG A 239 7.53 -4.73 -3.71
C ARG A 239 8.02 -6.10 -3.27
N SER A 240 9.25 -6.19 -2.76
CA SER A 240 9.84 -7.45 -2.27
C SER A 240 9.09 -8.07 -1.07
N ARG A 241 8.24 -7.29 -0.39
CA ARG A 241 7.46 -7.72 0.78
C ARG A 241 6.04 -8.16 0.40
N LEU A 242 5.61 -7.89 -0.83
CA LEU A 242 4.30 -8.24 -1.31
C LEU A 242 4.29 -9.69 -1.80
N LYS A 243 3.36 -10.49 -1.30
CA LYS A 243 3.15 -11.89 -1.67
C LYS A 243 1.67 -12.12 -1.98
N CYS A 244 1.38 -12.78 -3.08
CA CYS A 244 0.01 -13.09 -3.49
C CYS A 244 -0.29 -14.58 -3.34
N TYR A 245 -1.53 -14.90 -2.94
CA TYR A 245 -2.01 -16.27 -2.75
C TYR A 245 -3.37 -16.44 -3.43
N ARG A 246 -3.60 -17.64 -3.96
CA ARG A 246 -4.86 -17.97 -4.66
C ARG A 246 -6.02 -18.25 -3.71
N SER A 247 -5.73 -18.59 -2.46
CA SER A 247 -6.74 -18.86 -1.44
C SER A 247 -6.19 -18.61 -0.04
N MET A 248 -7.11 -18.46 0.93
CA MET A 248 -6.75 -18.31 2.34
C MET A 248 -6.06 -19.55 2.89
N ASP A 249 -6.43 -20.75 2.43
CA ASP A 249 -5.78 -22.01 2.83
C ASP A 249 -4.31 -22.06 2.38
N GLU A 250 -4.03 -21.61 1.15
CA GLU A 250 -2.66 -21.54 0.63
C GLU A 250 -1.81 -20.56 1.47
N PHE A 251 -2.37 -19.40 1.77
CA PHE A 251 -1.74 -18.40 2.64
C PHE A 251 -1.47 -18.97 4.04
N ALA A 252 -2.50 -19.53 4.69
CA ALA A 252 -2.41 -20.04 6.04
C ALA A 252 -1.37 -21.16 6.17
N GLY A 253 -1.34 -22.08 5.20
CA GLY A 253 -0.35 -23.17 5.15
C GLY A 253 1.09 -22.71 4.91
N LYS A 254 1.30 -21.69 4.06
CA LYS A 254 2.64 -21.17 3.77
C LYS A 254 3.19 -20.24 4.85
N CYS A 255 2.32 -19.52 5.56
CA CYS A 255 2.73 -18.51 6.54
C CYS A 255 2.67 -18.98 7.99
N ASN A 256 2.13 -20.18 8.26
CA ASN A 256 1.93 -20.71 9.61
C ASN A 256 1.09 -19.77 10.52
N LEU A 257 0.10 -19.08 9.93
CA LEU A 257 -0.75 -18.09 10.63
C LEU A 257 -2.16 -18.60 10.92
N LEU A 258 -2.46 -19.87 10.64
CA LEU A 258 -3.80 -20.45 10.81
C LEU A 258 -4.34 -20.27 12.24
N SER A 259 -3.50 -20.39 13.26
CA SER A 259 -3.90 -20.24 14.66
C SER A 259 -4.38 -18.82 15.01
N LEU A 260 -3.91 -17.80 14.29
CA LEU A 260 -4.28 -16.40 14.48
C LEU A 260 -5.56 -16.03 13.70
N LEU A 261 -5.96 -16.84 12.73
CA LEU A 261 -7.14 -16.56 11.94
C LEU A 261 -8.43 -16.79 12.74
N PRO A 262 -9.53 -16.10 12.39
CA PRO A 262 -10.82 -16.31 13.01
C PRO A 262 -11.39 -17.70 12.69
N LYS A 263 -11.97 -18.32 13.71
CA LYS A 263 -12.53 -19.68 13.66
C LYS A 263 -13.73 -19.75 12.71
N GLU A 264 -14.56 -18.72 12.70
CA GLU A 264 -15.87 -18.69 12.07
C GLU A 264 -15.83 -18.79 10.55
N TYR A 265 -14.77 -18.26 9.93
CA TYR A 265 -14.68 -18.16 8.47
C TYR A 265 -13.36 -18.66 7.86
N TYR A 266 -12.30 -18.86 8.65
CA TYR A 266 -11.04 -19.45 8.15
C TYR A 266 -10.54 -20.65 8.97
N GLY A 267 -11.34 -21.18 9.90
CA GLY A 267 -11.00 -22.39 10.64
C GLY A 267 -9.83 -22.27 11.62
N GLY A 268 -9.47 -21.03 12.00
CA GLY A 268 -8.43 -20.77 12.99
C GLY A 268 -8.89 -20.94 14.45
N LYS A 269 -8.17 -20.32 15.39
CA LYS A 269 -8.44 -20.47 16.83
C LYS A 269 -8.99 -19.21 17.51
N GLN A 270 -8.95 -18.06 16.85
CA GLN A 270 -9.44 -16.81 17.42
C GLN A 270 -10.96 -16.66 17.21
N GLU A 271 -11.66 -16.05 18.16
CA GLU A 271 -13.07 -15.70 17.98
C GLU A 271 -13.19 -14.29 17.39
N ALA A 272 -14.00 -14.12 16.35
CA ALA A 272 -14.20 -12.83 15.68
C ALA A 272 -14.64 -11.72 16.67
N MET A 273 -15.49 -12.06 17.64
CA MET A 273 -15.95 -11.13 18.68
C MET A 273 -14.79 -10.61 19.54
N ASP A 274 -13.85 -11.48 19.90
CA ASP A 274 -12.69 -11.11 20.71
C ASP A 274 -11.77 -10.16 19.94
N LEU A 275 -11.55 -10.40 18.65
CA LEU A 275 -10.70 -9.55 17.81
C LEU A 275 -11.30 -8.15 17.63
N LYS A 276 -12.63 -8.06 17.46
CA LYS A 276 -13.34 -6.77 17.46
C LYS A 276 -13.17 -6.02 18.78
N ARG A 277 -13.34 -6.72 19.90
CA ARG A 277 -13.14 -6.15 21.23
C ARG A 277 -11.70 -5.66 21.41
N GLN A 278 -10.71 -6.44 21.00
CA GLN A 278 -9.29 -6.06 21.06
C GLN A 278 -9.00 -4.80 20.24
N LEU A 279 -9.61 -4.65 19.05
CA LEU A 279 -9.45 -3.44 18.24
C LEU A 279 -10.03 -2.22 18.94
N ARG A 280 -11.27 -2.34 19.44
CA ARG A 280 -11.97 -1.27 20.19
C ARG A 280 -11.16 -0.83 21.41
N GLU A 281 -10.73 -1.78 22.24
CA GLU A 281 -9.90 -1.53 23.41
C GLU A 281 -8.57 -0.84 23.04
N SER A 282 -7.91 -1.27 21.97
CA SER A 282 -6.65 -0.66 21.53
C SER A 282 -6.83 0.79 21.07
N LEU A 283 -7.91 1.07 20.34
CA LEU A 283 -8.27 2.42 19.92
C LEU A 283 -8.65 3.29 21.13
N ASP A 284 -9.43 2.79 22.08
CA ASP A 284 -9.80 3.51 23.31
C ASP A 284 -8.58 3.88 24.17
N ARG A 285 -7.64 2.93 24.32
CA ARG A 285 -6.37 3.19 25.02
C ARG A 285 -5.60 4.34 24.40
N CYS A 286 -5.60 4.46 23.07
CA CYS A 286 -4.83 5.46 22.34
C CYS A 286 -5.61 6.76 22.04
N ARG A 287 -6.90 6.85 22.39
CA ARG A 287 -7.78 7.97 22.01
C ARG A 287 -7.18 9.35 22.29
N ASN A 288 -6.84 9.63 23.55
CA ASN A 288 -6.33 10.94 23.95
C ASN A 288 -4.96 11.25 23.31
N ILE A 289 -4.15 10.20 23.10
CA ILE A 289 -2.88 10.33 22.39
C ILE A 289 -3.12 10.79 20.96
N ILE A 290 -4.03 10.12 20.24
CA ILE A 290 -4.35 10.42 18.85
C ILE A 290 -4.91 11.84 18.71
N LEU A 291 -5.81 12.25 19.60
CA LEU A 291 -6.38 13.60 19.61
C LEU A 291 -5.30 14.67 19.82
N ALA A 292 -4.37 14.47 20.76
CA ALA A 292 -3.28 15.41 21.03
C ALA A 292 -2.28 15.55 19.87
N LEU A 293 -2.29 14.65 18.88
CA LEU A 293 -1.40 14.77 17.70
C LEU A 293 -1.78 15.98 16.81
N ASP A 294 -2.98 16.54 16.97
CA ASP A 294 -3.40 17.75 16.27
C ASP A 294 -2.74 19.03 16.80
N ASP A 295 -2.23 18.98 18.03
CA ASP A 295 -1.58 20.11 18.69
C ASP A 295 -0.12 20.29 18.24
N MET A 296 0.45 19.31 17.52
CA MET A 296 1.75 19.45 16.87
C MET A 296 1.65 20.40 15.66
N LYS A 297 2.65 21.26 15.50
CA LYS A 297 2.68 22.32 14.49
C LYS A 297 4.09 22.50 13.91
N VAL A 298 4.15 22.65 12.59
CA VAL A 298 5.33 22.93 11.78
C VAL A 298 5.01 23.97 10.69
N ASP A 299 5.97 24.85 10.39
CA ASP A 299 5.93 25.72 9.21
C ASP A 299 6.46 24.96 7.99
N GLU A 300 5.52 24.49 7.14
CA GLU A 300 5.81 23.74 5.92
C GLU A 300 6.80 24.49 4.99
N LYS A 301 6.75 25.82 4.93
CA LYS A 301 7.63 26.61 4.04
C LYS A 301 9.08 26.65 4.52
N ARG A 302 9.28 26.52 5.83
CA ARG A 302 10.61 26.55 6.46
C ARG A 302 11.27 25.17 6.51
N CYS A 303 10.48 24.11 6.34
CA CYS A 303 10.95 22.74 6.31
C CYS A 303 12.03 22.52 5.24
N LEU A 304 13.12 21.86 5.61
CA LEU A 304 14.28 21.60 4.75
C LEU A 304 13.91 20.68 3.58
N LEU A 305 12.96 19.78 3.80
CA LEU A 305 12.52 18.82 2.80
C LEU A 305 11.73 19.46 1.66
N VAL A 306 10.86 20.43 1.97
CA VAL A 306 10.11 21.21 0.96
C VAL A 306 11.05 22.03 0.09
N LYS A 307 12.15 22.54 0.67
CA LYS A 307 13.21 23.25 -0.07
C LYS A 307 14.00 22.34 -1.03
N SER A 308 14.13 21.06 -0.70
CA SER A 308 14.82 20.09 -1.57
C SER A 308 13.98 19.70 -2.80
N GLN A 309 12.65 19.67 -2.66
CA GLN A 309 11.71 19.43 -3.77
C GLN A 309 11.46 20.66 -4.65
N THR A 310 11.78 21.86 -4.18
CA THR A 310 11.63 23.13 -4.93
C THR A 310 12.92 23.59 -5.65
N LYS A 311 13.97 22.76 -5.73
CA LYS A 311 15.06 23.01 -6.70
C LYS A 311 14.51 22.86 -8.12
N PRO A 312 14.79 23.80 -9.05
CA PRO A 312 14.14 23.85 -10.36
C PRO A 312 14.66 22.70 -11.24
N GLY A 313 13.89 21.62 -11.26
CA GLY A 313 14.21 20.39 -11.99
C GLY A 313 13.05 19.40 -11.98
N GLY A 314 11.87 19.85 -12.42
CA GLY A 314 10.77 18.98 -12.86
C GLY A 314 9.84 18.43 -11.78
N ASP A 315 8.87 19.23 -11.33
CA ASP A 315 7.45 18.88 -11.15
C ASP A 315 6.76 19.99 -10.32
N GLU A 316 6.48 21.13 -10.96
CA GLU A 316 5.48 22.06 -10.45
C GLU A 316 4.08 21.52 -10.78
N GLY A 317 3.64 20.57 -9.96
CA GLY A 317 2.24 20.12 -9.93
C GLY A 317 1.36 21.15 -9.23
N MET A 318 0.82 22.05 -10.04
CA MET A 318 -0.26 23.02 -9.79
C MET A 318 -1.15 22.68 -8.57
N ILE A 319 -1.08 23.50 -7.51
CA ILE A 319 -2.09 23.56 -6.46
C ILE A 319 -3.33 24.23 -7.09
N GLY A 320 -4.22 23.39 -7.63
CA GLY A 320 -5.45 23.80 -8.28
C GLY A 320 -6.66 23.72 -7.35
N SER A 321 -7.34 24.86 -7.21
CA SER A 321 -8.64 25.05 -6.55
C SER A 321 -9.72 24.07 -7.04
N PHE A 322 -10.57 23.65 -6.10
CA PHE A 322 -11.78 22.85 -6.27
C PHE A 322 -12.58 23.20 -7.54
N ARG A 323 -12.65 22.29 -8.52
CA ARG A 323 -13.78 22.16 -9.46
C ARG A 323 -13.96 20.69 -9.89
N LYS A 324 -15.24 20.27 -9.97
CA LYS A 324 -15.72 18.94 -10.41
C LYS A 324 -15.05 18.48 -11.71
N TYR A 325 -14.51 17.25 -11.72
CA TYR A 325 -14.02 16.53 -12.90
C TYR A 325 -14.81 15.23 -13.12
N PRO A 326 -14.84 14.67 -14.36
CA PRO A 326 -15.91 13.80 -14.85
C PRO A 326 -15.83 12.36 -14.31
N SER A 327 -16.88 11.58 -14.59
CA SER A 327 -17.15 10.29 -13.93
C SER A 327 -15.99 9.26 -14.02
N PRO A 328 -15.75 8.48 -12.95
CA PRO A 328 -14.66 7.49 -12.86
C PRO A 328 -14.64 6.42 -13.98
N ALA A 329 -15.78 6.19 -14.63
CA ALA A 329 -15.92 5.20 -15.69
C ALA A 329 -15.06 5.51 -16.94
N HIS A 330 -14.81 6.77 -17.24
CA HIS A 330 -14.07 7.17 -18.44
C HIS A 330 -12.55 6.95 -18.32
N GLN A 331 -11.99 7.08 -17.11
CA GLN A 331 -10.56 6.89 -16.85
C GLN A 331 -10.19 5.40 -16.83
N LEU A 332 -11.07 4.56 -16.30
CA LEU A 332 -10.90 3.11 -16.29
C LEU A 332 -10.94 2.51 -17.71
N PHE A 333 -11.79 3.06 -18.59
CA PHE A 333 -11.90 2.59 -19.98
C PHE A 333 -10.63 2.86 -20.82
N CYS A 334 -9.95 3.99 -20.59
CA CYS A 334 -8.67 4.31 -21.26
C CYS A 334 -7.48 3.48 -20.75
N LEU A 335 -7.50 3.05 -19.49
CA LEU A 335 -6.43 2.22 -18.92
C LEU A 335 -6.53 0.75 -19.38
N ILE A 336 -7.76 0.23 -19.51
CA ILE A 336 -8.01 -1.13 -20.02
C ILE A 336 -7.59 -1.26 -21.50
N SER A 337 -7.73 -0.20 -22.30
CA SER A 337 -7.31 -0.20 -23.71
C SER A 337 -5.79 -0.06 -23.91
N CYS A 338 -5.08 0.63 -23.02
CA CYS A 338 -3.63 0.82 -23.11
C CYS A 338 -2.80 -0.32 -22.49
N THR A 339 -3.30 -1.03 -21.48
CA THR A 339 -2.55 -2.09 -20.76
C THR A 339 -2.65 -3.48 -21.39
N ALA A 340 -3.54 -3.69 -22.37
CA ALA A 340 -3.70 -4.97 -23.05
C ALA A 340 -2.52 -5.38 -23.95
N PHE A 341 -1.52 -4.51 -24.17
CA PHE A 341 -0.39 -4.78 -25.07
C PHE A 341 0.95 -5.12 -24.39
N ASP A 342 1.11 -4.89 -23.08
CA ASP A 342 2.41 -5.08 -22.38
C ASP A 342 2.42 -6.19 -21.30
N CYS A 343 1.37 -7.02 -21.23
CA CYS A 343 1.24 -8.09 -20.24
C CYS A 343 2.00 -9.39 -20.62
N VAL A 344 3.29 -9.49 -20.31
CA VAL A 344 4.03 -10.78 -20.38
C VAL A 344 4.80 -11.12 -19.09
N SER A 345 5.13 -10.15 -18.22
CA SER A 345 6.01 -10.41 -17.07
C SER A 345 5.29 -10.95 -15.82
N VAL A 346 4.13 -10.42 -15.45
CA VAL A 346 3.36 -10.88 -14.26
C VAL A 346 2.63 -12.21 -14.52
N LEU A 347 2.21 -12.45 -15.76
CA LEU A 347 1.68 -13.74 -16.19
C LEU A 347 2.72 -14.85 -16.07
N SER A 348 4.02 -14.58 -16.18
CA SER A 348 5.04 -15.62 -16.04
C SER A 348 5.01 -16.25 -14.64
N SER A 349 4.94 -15.48 -13.55
CA SER A 349 4.88 -16.05 -12.20
C SER A 349 3.54 -16.72 -11.88
N TYR A 350 2.44 -16.22 -12.45
CA TYR A 350 1.11 -16.80 -12.28
C TYR A 350 0.92 -18.08 -13.13
N VAL A 351 1.53 -18.13 -14.33
CA VAL A 351 1.50 -19.27 -15.26
C VAL A 351 2.54 -20.34 -14.91
N SER A 352 3.67 -19.98 -14.31
CA SER A 352 4.72 -20.92 -13.87
C SER A 352 4.24 -21.87 -12.76
N SER A 353 3.27 -21.43 -11.95
CA SER A 353 2.63 -22.28 -10.94
C SER A 353 1.47 -23.14 -11.47
N THR A 354 1.24 -23.14 -12.79
CA THR A 354 0.18 -23.92 -13.47
C THR A 354 0.69 -25.08 -14.31
N SER A 355 1.95 -25.50 -14.16
CA SER A 355 2.46 -26.71 -14.81
C SER A 355 2.05 -27.99 -14.07
N ALA A 356 0.76 -28.33 -14.11
CA ALA A 356 0.29 -29.68 -13.84
C ALA A 356 -0.86 -30.04 -14.80
N LYS A 357 -0.49 -30.78 -15.85
CA LYS A 357 -1.32 -31.66 -16.70
C LYS A 357 -2.72 -31.14 -17.07
N CYS A 358 -2.84 -30.46 -18.21
CA CYS A 358 -4.08 -30.55 -18.99
C CYS A 358 -3.80 -30.41 -20.49
N SER A 359 -4.18 -31.45 -21.24
CA SER A 359 -4.05 -31.58 -22.69
C SER A 359 -4.84 -30.50 -23.43
N LEU A 360 -4.13 -29.50 -23.97
CA LEU A 360 -4.70 -28.45 -24.81
C LEU A 360 -4.84 -28.91 -26.26
N SER A 361 -6.00 -29.47 -26.59
CA SER A 361 -6.52 -29.49 -27.96
C SER A 361 -7.99 -29.09 -27.91
N ARG A 362 -8.28 -27.77 -27.93
CA ARG A 362 -9.57 -27.13 -28.35
C ARG A 362 -9.72 -25.63 -28.02
N GLY A 363 -8.67 -24.91 -27.58
CA GLY A 363 -8.79 -23.51 -27.16
C GLY A 363 -8.45 -22.40 -28.18
N PHE A 364 -7.95 -22.72 -29.38
CA PHE A 364 -7.39 -21.70 -30.29
C PHE A 364 -8.40 -21.02 -31.24
N LEU A 365 -9.70 -21.37 -31.17
CA LEU A 365 -10.71 -20.86 -32.12
C LEU A 365 -11.47 -19.61 -31.67
N ASN A 366 -11.39 -19.18 -30.41
CA ASN A 366 -12.21 -18.07 -29.90
C ASN A 366 -11.58 -16.66 -30.02
N TRP A 367 -10.28 -16.53 -30.29
CA TRP A 367 -9.65 -15.19 -30.42
C TRP A 367 -9.97 -14.51 -31.77
N ARG A 368 -10.17 -15.30 -32.84
CA ARG A 368 -10.55 -14.79 -34.17
C ARG A 368 -11.97 -14.21 -34.22
N PHE A 369 -12.87 -14.68 -33.36
CA PHE A 369 -14.25 -14.18 -33.27
C PHE A 369 -14.34 -12.82 -32.55
N LEU A 370 -13.48 -12.57 -31.56
CA LEU A 370 -13.43 -11.29 -30.84
C LEU A 370 -12.85 -10.15 -31.68
N LEU A 371 -11.83 -10.44 -32.51
CA LEU A 371 -11.24 -9.45 -33.43
C LEU A 371 -12.17 -9.07 -34.60
N ALA A 372 -13.03 -9.99 -35.05
CA ALA A 372 -13.97 -9.72 -36.14
C ALA A 372 -15.15 -8.82 -35.72
N ASN A 373 -15.55 -8.84 -34.44
CA ASN A 373 -16.60 -7.97 -33.92
C ASN A 373 -16.09 -6.57 -33.53
N PHE A 374 -14.80 -6.42 -33.23
CA PHE A 374 -14.20 -5.11 -32.93
C PHE A 374 -14.11 -4.20 -34.17
N PHE A 375 -13.97 -4.77 -35.37
CA PHE A 375 -13.98 -4.01 -36.64
C PHE A 375 -15.39 -3.69 -37.17
N ARG A 376 -16.47 -4.19 -36.54
CA ARG A 376 -17.85 -3.99 -37.01
C ARG A 376 -18.63 -2.91 -36.27
N PHE A 377 -18.09 -2.35 -35.19
CA PHE A 377 -18.70 -1.25 -34.43
C PHE A 377 -18.13 0.15 -34.77
N GLY A 378 -17.23 0.24 -35.74
CA GLY A 378 -16.62 1.50 -36.20
C GLY A 378 -17.36 2.24 -37.32
N SER A 379 -18.61 1.91 -37.59
CA SER A 379 -19.39 2.52 -38.70
C SER A 379 -20.83 2.82 -38.30
N SER A 380 -21.00 3.72 -37.34
CA SER A 380 -22.25 4.48 -37.15
C SER A 380 -21.86 5.80 -36.47
N GLY A 381 -21.75 6.85 -37.29
CA GLY A 381 -21.18 8.13 -36.88
C GLY A 381 -22.03 8.88 -35.88
N PHE A 382 -21.39 9.41 -34.84
CA PHE A 382 -21.74 10.64 -34.15
C PHE A 382 -20.47 11.15 -33.44
N PHE A 383 -20.16 12.44 -33.63
CA PHE A 383 -19.03 13.26 -33.15
C PHE A 383 -17.80 13.44 -34.07
N GLY A 384 -17.49 14.73 -34.29
CA GLY A 384 -16.52 15.32 -35.24
C GLY A 384 -15.05 15.38 -34.77
N PRO A 385 -14.23 16.25 -35.37
CA PRO A 385 -12.96 15.84 -35.99
C PRO A 385 -11.76 15.73 -35.05
N TRP A 386 -10.98 14.69 -35.30
CA TRP A 386 -9.65 14.44 -34.77
C TRP A 386 -8.69 15.56 -35.20
N SER A 387 -8.32 16.44 -34.28
CA SER A 387 -7.29 17.45 -34.51
C SER A 387 -6.48 17.71 -33.23
N CYS A 388 -5.94 16.66 -32.61
CA CYS A 388 -5.03 16.80 -31.46
C CYS A 388 -4.01 15.65 -31.30
N ILE A 389 -3.70 14.88 -32.35
CA ILE A 389 -2.72 13.77 -32.25
C ILE A 389 -1.40 14.04 -32.99
N ASP A 390 -1.30 15.11 -33.78
CA ASP A 390 -0.07 15.42 -34.54
C ASP A 390 0.97 16.28 -33.80
N ARG A 391 0.93 16.37 -32.47
CA ARG A 391 1.94 17.13 -31.68
C ARG A 391 2.49 16.37 -30.48
N MET A 392 2.97 15.14 -30.68
CA MET A 392 3.87 14.49 -29.71
C MET A 392 5.15 13.97 -30.39
N PRO A 393 6.35 14.39 -29.95
CA PRO A 393 7.63 13.99 -30.55
C PRO A 393 8.03 12.51 -30.31
N CYS A 394 7.24 11.73 -29.57
CA CYS A 394 7.60 10.37 -29.19
C CYS A 394 7.27 9.29 -30.24
N PHE A 395 6.52 9.63 -31.31
CA PHE A 395 6.06 8.61 -32.28
C PHE A 395 7.13 8.20 -33.30
N SER A 396 8.15 9.04 -33.58
CA SER A 396 9.15 8.71 -34.62
C SER A 396 10.26 7.76 -34.15
N ARG A 397 10.44 7.57 -32.84
CA ARG A 397 11.44 6.63 -32.29
C ARG A 397 10.94 5.18 -32.17
N TYR A 398 9.63 4.96 -32.14
CA TYR A 398 9.05 3.62 -32.00
C TYR A 398 8.79 2.94 -33.35
N SER A 399 8.65 3.69 -34.45
CA SER A 399 8.45 3.11 -35.79
C SER A 399 9.69 2.35 -36.31
N SER A 400 10.91 2.78 -35.95
CA SER A 400 12.16 2.13 -36.38
C SER A 400 12.44 0.80 -35.67
N ILE A 401 12.03 0.69 -34.40
CA ILE A 401 12.16 -0.54 -33.61
C ILE A 401 11.13 -1.59 -34.07
N PHE A 402 9.90 -1.15 -34.41
CA PHE A 402 8.85 -2.02 -34.93
C PHE A 402 9.16 -2.57 -36.34
N ALA A 403 9.75 -1.76 -37.21
CA ALA A 403 10.16 -2.18 -38.56
C ALA A 403 11.28 -3.24 -38.53
N SER A 404 12.22 -3.13 -37.57
CA SER A 404 13.35 -4.07 -37.44
C SER A 404 12.93 -5.44 -36.88
N SER A 405 11.90 -5.48 -36.02
CA SER A 405 11.36 -6.72 -35.44
C SER A 405 10.44 -7.49 -36.41
N MET A 406 9.69 -6.79 -37.27
CA MET A 406 8.91 -7.43 -38.33
C MET A 406 9.78 -8.02 -39.44
N ALA A 407 10.88 -7.35 -39.82
CA ALA A 407 11.78 -7.85 -40.86
C ALA A 407 12.45 -9.19 -40.49
N SER A 408 12.83 -9.36 -39.22
CA SER A 408 13.46 -10.57 -38.68
C SER A 408 12.47 -11.74 -38.49
N THR A 409 11.20 -11.44 -38.24
CA THR A 409 10.14 -12.46 -38.14
C THR A 409 9.65 -12.96 -39.51
N VAL A 410 9.74 -12.12 -40.56
CA VAL A 410 9.38 -12.50 -41.95
C VAL A 410 10.47 -13.33 -42.62
N THR A 411 11.75 -13.13 -42.31
CA THR A 411 12.85 -13.97 -42.85
C THR A 411 12.85 -15.39 -42.26
N ALA A 412 12.43 -15.57 -41.01
CA ALA A 412 12.33 -16.89 -40.37
C ALA A 412 11.15 -17.75 -40.89
N ARG A 413 10.13 -17.13 -41.51
CA ARG A 413 9.00 -17.86 -42.12
C ARG A 413 9.24 -18.31 -43.56
N HIS A 414 10.20 -17.71 -44.27
CA HIS A 414 10.51 -18.09 -45.64
C HIS A 414 11.47 -19.29 -45.75
N SER A 415 12.21 -19.61 -44.68
CA SER A 415 13.10 -20.78 -44.59
C SER A 415 12.39 -22.05 -44.08
N PHE A 416 11.20 -21.93 -43.48
CA PHE A 416 10.41 -23.08 -43.02
C PHE A 416 9.40 -23.61 -44.07
N TRP A 417 9.21 -22.89 -45.18
CA TRP A 417 8.25 -23.22 -46.25
C TRP A 417 8.89 -23.81 -47.52
N LYS A 418 10.18 -24.17 -47.48
CA LYS A 418 10.87 -24.89 -48.57
C LYS A 418 11.17 -26.37 -48.31
N SER A 419 10.75 -26.95 -47.18
CA SER A 419 10.99 -28.39 -46.87
C SER A 419 9.76 -29.29 -46.70
N SER A 420 8.53 -28.84 -47.02
CA SER A 420 7.33 -29.70 -46.88
C SER A 420 6.60 -30.07 -48.18
N SER A 421 7.21 -29.82 -49.34
CA SER A 421 6.66 -30.21 -50.66
C SER A 421 7.04 -31.63 -51.14
N THR A 422 7.48 -32.53 -50.24
CA THR A 422 7.86 -33.92 -50.60
C THR A 422 7.07 -35.03 -49.89
N TRP A 423 5.97 -34.75 -49.18
CA TRP A 423 5.25 -35.78 -48.41
C TRP A 423 3.73 -35.86 -48.65
N LYS A 424 3.24 -35.49 -49.84
CA LYS A 424 1.83 -35.69 -50.24
C LYS A 424 1.64 -36.36 -51.61
N LEU A 425 2.35 -37.47 -51.83
CA LEU A 425 2.07 -38.39 -52.96
C LEU A 425 2.11 -39.88 -52.58
N ALA A 426 2.05 -40.23 -51.28
CA ALA A 426 2.11 -41.63 -50.85
C ALA A 426 1.11 -41.96 -49.73
N VAL A 427 -0.18 -41.66 -49.90
CA VAL A 427 -1.29 -42.36 -49.21
C VAL A 427 -2.52 -42.37 -50.14
N ARG A 428 -2.39 -43.11 -51.24
CA ARG A 428 -3.49 -43.70 -52.03
C ARG A 428 -3.08 -45.16 -52.29
N SER A 429 -3.20 -45.97 -51.24
CA SER A 429 -3.24 -47.44 -51.19
C SER A 429 -2.80 -47.85 -49.78
N LEU A 430 -3.79 -48.02 -48.90
CA LEU A 430 -3.88 -48.95 -47.77
C LEU A 430 -5.14 -48.58 -46.97
#